data_AF-A0A0A0DU78-F1
#
_entry.id   AF-A0A0A0DU78-F1
#
_cell.length_a   1.000
_cell.length_b   1.000
_cell.length_c   1.000
_cell.angle_alpha   90.00
_cell.angle_beta   90.00
_cell.angle_gamma   90.00
#
_symmetry.space_group_name_H-M   'P 1'
#
loop_
_entity.id
_entity.type
_entity.pdbx_description
1 polymer ?
#
loop_
_entity_poly.entity_id
_entity_poly.type
_entity_poly.pdbx_seq_one_letter_code
_entity_poly.pdbx_strand_id
1 'polypeptide(L)'
;MRFSTLSLRSVSIAAALVAATASAHASLTIPTNALVANSVQKFSSLAMDAFGLQAVSVSALGNATAVGDAGDTFNLPITTITIGSGLKIEKGDARGSALQFGRTFKGVDYAVTLANFTINYVSKQVLADVSIKGTASTTASRVVQQAIYNYNTEAPLGIKYKFPLTITAHEVLDKLFLTEETKDSFMLGLKLPSYNRAVLDDTDFGTLTQDIVVKFRSKPVSMTPYVPAP
;
A
#
# COMPACT_ATOMS: atom_id res chain seq x y z
N MET A 1 54.65 16.39 -8.51
CA MET A 1 53.70 16.63 -7.39
C MET A 1 52.30 16.36 -7.90
N ARG A 2 51.62 15.35 -7.37
CA ARG A 2 50.26 14.95 -7.78
C ARG A 2 49.26 15.76 -6.95
N PHE A 3 48.42 16.56 -7.60
CA PHE A 3 47.33 17.26 -6.95
C PHE A 3 46.12 16.33 -6.87
N SER A 4 45.75 15.93 -5.66
CA SER A 4 44.55 15.15 -5.37
C SER A 4 43.31 16.04 -5.53
N THR A 5 42.36 15.61 -6.35
CA THR A 5 41.04 16.24 -6.49
C THR A 5 40.18 15.93 -5.26
N LEU A 6 39.77 16.97 -4.54
CA LEU A 6 38.82 16.88 -3.43
C LEU A 6 37.41 16.62 -3.98
N SER A 7 36.86 15.44 -3.67
CA SER A 7 35.46 15.11 -3.91
C SER A 7 34.58 15.76 -2.84
N LEU A 8 33.80 16.78 -3.21
CA LEU A 8 32.71 17.31 -2.39
C LEU A 8 31.48 16.41 -2.54
N ARG A 9 31.33 15.44 -1.65
CA ARG A 9 30.07 14.70 -1.45
C ARG A 9 29.65 14.80 0.01
N SER A 10 29.02 15.91 0.35
CA SER A 10 28.32 16.09 1.62
C SER A 10 27.20 17.10 1.42
N VAL A 11 26.07 16.64 0.88
CA VAL A 11 24.80 17.37 0.98
C VAL A 11 24.19 17.00 2.33
N SER A 12 24.31 17.94 3.26
CA SER A 12 23.79 17.85 4.62
C SER A 12 22.25 17.81 4.60
N ILE A 13 21.65 16.69 5.00
CA ILE A 13 20.19 16.54 5.24
C ILE A 13 19.83 17.18 6.59
N ALA A 14 20.26 18.43 6.80
CA ALA A 14 19.92 19.23 7.96
C ALA A 14 19.02 20.43 7.57
N ALA A 15 18.99 20.80 6.28
CA ALA A 15 18.20 21.93 5.80
C ALA A 15 16.69 21.64 5.65
N ALA A 16 16.26 20.37 5.61
CA ALA A 16 14.85 20.03 5.51
C ALA A 16 14.05 20.26 6.81
N LEU A 17 14.72 20.45 7.96
CA LEU A 17 14.05 20.66 9.25
C LEU A 17 13.84 22.13 9.63
N VAL A 18 14.46 23.11 8.95
CA VAL A 18 14.54 24.50 9.45
C VAL A 18 13.76 25.53 8.60
N ALA A 19 12.99 25.09 7.60
CA ALA A 19 12.14 25.98 6.80
C ALA A 19 10.63 25.89 7.13
N ALA A 20 10.28 25.56 8.38
CA ALA A 20 8.90 25.51 8.85
C ALA A 20 8.64 26.59 9.91
N THR A 21 8.80 27.86 9.54
CA THR A 21 8.28 28.97 10.36
C THR A 21 7.33 29.82 9.53
N ALA A 22 6.09 29.83 9.99
CA ALA A 22 4.94 30.64 9.57
C ALA A 22 4.15 30.14 8.35
N SER A 23 3.06 29.40 8.61
CA SER A 23 1.67 29.78 8.29
C SER A 23 0.72 28.60 8.59
N ALA A 24 -0.29 28.83 9.44
CA ALA A 24 -1.52 28.06 9.63
C ALA A 24 -1.53 26.55 9.28
N HIS A 25 -1.44 25.66 10.29
CA HIS A 25 -1.95 24.26 10.31
C HIS A 25 -1.84 23.44 9.00
N ALA A 26 -0.75 23.61 8.24
CA ALA A 26 -0.53 22.85 7.01
C ALA A 26 0.02 21.47 7.35
N SER A 27 -0.69 20.43 6.93
CA SER A 27 -0.19 19.06 6.99
C SER A 27 1.14 18.93 6.23
N LEU A 28 2.19 18.44 6.89
CA LEU A 28 3.52 18.24 6.32
C LEU A 28 3.57 16.88 5.61
N THR A 29 3.73 16.87 4.29
CA THR A 29 3.96 15.64 3.52
C THR A 29 5.46 15.42 3.30
N ILE A 30 5.96 14.28 3.77
CA ILE A 30 7.35 13.86 3.72
C ILE A 30 7.49 12.78 2.65
N PRO A 31 8.32 12.96 1.62
CA PRO A 31 8.65 11.89 0.68
C PRO A 31 9.55 10.85 1.37
N THR A 32 9.15 9.59 1.29
CA THR A 32 9.89 8.44 1.86
C THR A 32 10.34 7.46 0.79
N ASN A 33 10.13 7.77 -0.49
CA ASN A 33 10.47 6.92 -1.63
C ASN A 33 11.97 6.57 -1.72
N ALA A 34 12.87 7.40 -1.17
CA ALA A 34 14.30 7.11 -1.07
C ALA A 34 14.68 6.31 0.19
N LEU A 35 13.80 6.23 1.19
CA LEU A 35 14.01 5.53 2.46
C LEU A 35 13.46 4.11 2.41
N VAL A 36 14.03 3.22 3.24
CA VAL A 36 13.47 1.90 3.52
C VAL A 36 12.22 2.11 4.38
N ALA A 37 11.11 2.34 3.67
CA ALA A 37 9.77 2.56 4.21
C ALA A 37 8.82 1.62 3.47
N ASN A 38 8.37 0.57 4.12
CA ASN A 38 7.61 -0.52 3.51
C ASN A 38 6.28 -0.72 4.24
N SER A 39 5.24 -1.06 3.48
CA SER A 39 4.00 -1.61 4.00
C SER A 39 3.88 -3.04 3.50
N VAL A 40 3.87 -4.02 4.40
CA VAL A 40 3.78 -5.44 4.06
C VAL A 40 2.35 -5.91 4.27
N GLN A 41 1.65 -6.23 3.18
CA GLN A 41 0.38 -6.93 3.22
C GLN A 41 0.65 -8.42 3.41
N LYS A 42 0.06 -9.03 4.43
CA LYS A 42 0.02 -10.48 4.58
C LYS A 42 -1.44 -10.93 4.61
N PHE A 43 -1.82 -11.77 3.67
CA PHE A 43 -3.16 -12.33 3.64
C PHE A 43 -3.34 -13.38 4.73
N SER A 44 -4.55 -13.46 5.30
CA SER A 44 -4.89 -14.51 6.25
C SER A 44 -4.98 -15.87 5.55
N SER A 45 -4.83 -16.97 6.29
CA SER A 45 -5.04 -18.31 5.74
C SER A 45 -6.44 -18.48 5.17
N LEU A 46 -7.46 -17.91 5.83
CA LEU A 46 -8.85 -17.96 5.38
C LEU A 46 -9.02 -17.23 4.03
N ALA A 47 -8.41 -16.06 3.86
CA ALA A 47 -8.44 -15.35 2.59
C ALA A 47 -7.74 -16.14 1.48
N MET A 48 -6.58 -16.73 1.78
CA MET A 48 -5.83 -17.56 0.82
C MET A 48 -6.60 -18.82 0.43
N ASP A 49 -7.27 -19.49 1.38
CA ASP A 49 -8.13 -20.64 1.12
C ASP A 49 -9.32 -20.23 0.24
N ALA A 50 -9.95 -19.09 0.53
CA ALA A 50 -11.05 -18.56 -0.28
C ALA A 50 -10.59 -18.24 -1.72
N PHE A 51 -9.39 -17.66 -1.88
CA PHE A 51 -8.81 -17.42 -3.21
C PHE A 51 -8.54 -18.74 -3.93
N GLY A 52 -7.93 -19.71 -3.26
CA GLY A 52 -7.64 -21.04 -3.81
C GLY A 52 -8.91 -21.76 -4.29
N LEU A 53 -9.97 -21.76 -3.48
CA LEU A 53 -11.26 -22.36 -3.84
C LEU A 53 -11.91 -21.74 -5.08
N GLN A 54 -11.64 -20.46 -5.35
CA GLN A 54 -12.15 -19.76 -6.53
C GLN A 54 -11.15 -19.73 -7.70
N ALA A 55 -9.98 -20.36 -7.54
CA ALA A 55 -8.86 -20.25 -8.48
C ALA A 55 -8.46 -18.79 -8.76
N VAL A 56 -8.52 -17.95 -7.72
CA VAL A 56 -8.02 -16.58 -7.74
C VAL A 56 -6.55 -16.60 -7.36
N SER A 57 -5.70 -15.99 -8.19
CA SER A 57 -4.30 -15.72 -7.88
C SER A 57 -4.10 -14.25 -7.57
N VAL A 58 -3.08 -13.94 -6.76
CA VAL A 58 -2.67 -12.57 -6.47
C VAL A 58 -1.27 -12.35 -6.99
N SER A 59 -1.06 -11.28 -7.75
CA SER A 59 0.24 -10.90 -8.31
C SER A 59 0.62 -9.47 -7.94
N ALA A 60 1.89 -9.27 -7.61
CA ALA A 60 2.46 -7.96 -7.39
C ALA A 60 2.79 -7.27 -8.72
N LEU A 61 2.40 -6.01 -8.84
CA LEU A 61 2.63 -5.17 -10.02
C LEU A 61 3.20 -3.80 -9.61
N GLY A 62 3.85 -3.14 -10.57
CA GLY A 62 4.46 -1.83 -10.36
C GLY A 62 5.62 -1.89 -9.35
N ASN A 63 5.56 -1.07 -8.31
CA ASN A 63 6.55 -1.05 -7.23
C ASN A 63 6.38 -2.21 -6.23
N ALA A 64 5.25 -2.93 -6.27
CA ALA A 64 4.99 -4.03 -5.35
C ALA A 64 5.90 -5.22 -5.63
N THR A 65 6.21 -6.00 -4.60
CA THR A 65 7.03 -7.22 -4.71
C THR A 65 6.43 -8.32 -3.85
N ALA A 66 6.44 -9.57 -4.33
CA ALA A 66 6.11 -10.72 -3.49
C ALA A 66 7.21 -10.91 -2.43
N VAL A 67 6.81 -11.37 -1.24
CA VAL A 67 7.73 -11.67 -0.14
C VAL A 67 7.68 -13.17 0.14
N GLY A 68 8.80 -13.85 -0.09
CA GLY A 68 8.88 -15.31 -0.01
C GLY A 68 8.13 -15.99 -1.15
N ASP A 69 8.00 -17.31 -1.05
CA ASP A 69 7.50 -18.17 -2.13
C ASP A 69 6.03 -18.60 -1.94
N ALA A 70 5.42 -18.28 -0.80
CA ALA A 70 4.07 -18.71 -0.43
C ALA A 70 2.95 -17.97 -1.18
N GLY A 71 3.25 -16.81 -1.80
CA GLY A 71 2.27 -16.02 -2.56
C GLY A 71 1.18 -15.35 -1.70
N ASP A 72 1.35 -15.33 -0.38
CA ASP A 72 0.41 -14.74 0.59
C ASP A 72 0.85 -13.36 1.09
N THR A 73 2.10 -12.97 0.84
CA THR A 73 2.73 -11.79 1.42
C THR A 73 3.32 -10.89 0.33
N PHE A 74 3.02 -9.60 0.41
CA PHE A 74 3.40 -8.61 -0.58
C PHE A 74 3.94 -7.34 0.08
N ASN A 75 5.11 -6.91 -0.35
CA ASN A 75 5.71 -5.66 0.05
C ASN A 75 5.29 -4.53 -0.90
N LEU A 76 4.73 -3.48 -0.32
CA LEU A 76 4.24 -2.25 -0.96
C LEU A 76 5.10 -1.08 -0.44
N PRO A 77 6.10 -0.62 -1.21
CA PRO A 77 6.94 0.49 -0.79
C PRO A 77 6.14 1.77 -0.50
N ILE A 78 6.30 2.32 0.70
CA ILE A 78 5.72 3.60 1.10
C ILE A 78 6.52 4.71 0.40
N THR A 79 5.81 5.57 -0.33
CA THR A 79 6.38 6.68 -1.10
C THR A 79 6.26 8.00 -0.36
N THR A 80 5.22 8.18 0.46
CA THR A 80 4.96 9.42 1.20
C THR A 80 4.28 9.14 2.53
N ILE A 81 4.51 10.05 3.48
CA ILE A 81 3.80 10.12 4.76
C ILE A 81 3.32 11.56 4.93
N THR A 82 2.09 11.75 5.39
CA THR A 82 1.57 13.06 5.78
C THR A 82 1.40 13.12 7.29
N ILE A 83 2.09 14.08 7.91
CA ILE A 83 1.96 14.45 9.31
C ILE A 83 1.02 15.63 9.38
N GLY A 84 -0.08 15.49 10.09
CA GLY A 84 -1.03 16.58 10.23
C GLY A 84 -0.97 17.26 11.58
N SER A 85 -2.14 17.76 11.99
CA SER A 85 -2.26 18.54 13.20
C SER A 85 -1.87 17.74 14.45
N GLY A 86 -1.09 18.35 15.34
CA GLY A 86 -0.62 17.67 16.55
C GLY A 86 0.47 16.62 16.32
N LEU A 87 1.22 16.70 15.21
CA LEU A 87 2.37 15.84 14.90
C LEU A 87 2.03 14.33 14.76
N LYS A 88 0.76 14.02 14.49
CA LYS A 88 0.30 12.67 14.22
C LYS A 88 0.39 12.36 12.74
N ILE A 89 0.68 11.10 12.40
CA ILE A 89 0.57 10.64 11.02
C ILE A 89 -0.93 10.54 10.69
N GLU A 90 -1.34 11.28 9.67
CA GLU A 90 -2.73 11.27 9.17
C GLU A 90 -2.86 10.37 7.94
N LYS A 91 -1.78 10.22 7.17
CA LYS A 91 -1.79 9.45 5.93
C LYS A 91 -0.44 8.84 5.59
N GLY A 92 -0.44 7.67 4.93
CA GLY A 92 0.72 7.13 4.22
C GLY A 92 0.32 6.61 2.84
N ASP A 93 1.10 6.90 1.80
CA ASP A 93 0.85 6.40 0.43
C ASP A 93 1.93 5.39 0.01
N ALA A 94 1.52 4.35 -0.72
CA ALA A 94 2.39 3.43 -1.46
C ALA A 94 2.12 3.56 -2.98
N ARG A 95 2.39 4.74 -3.53
CA ARG A 95 2.10 5.07 -4.94
C ARG A 95 2.91 4.20 -5.89
N GLY A 96 2.32 3.86 -7.03
CA GLY A 96 2.95 3.00 -8.02
C GLY A 96 2.97 1.51 -7.66
N SER A 97 2.58 1.13 -6.45
CA SER A 97 2.39 -0.27 -6.05
C SER A 97 0.99 -0.74 -6.45
N ALA A 98 0.88 -1.98 -6.92
CA ALA A 98 -0.40 -2.60 -7.24
C ALA A 98 -0.42 -4.10 -6.92
N LEU A 99 -1.60 -4.61 -6.59
CA LEU A 99 -1.91 -6.03 -6.45
C LEU A 99 -3.03 -6.38 -7.43
N GLN A 100 -2.81 -7.35 -8.30
CA GLN A 100 -3.82 -7.85 -9.22
C GLN A 100 -4.32 -9.21 -8.75
N PHE A 101 -5.63 -9.28 -8.54
CA PHE A 101 -6.39 -10.49 -8.32
C PHE A 101 -6.85 -10.98 -9.68
N GLY A 102 -6.44 -12.17 -10.08
CA GLY A 102 -6.74 -12.74 -11.40
C GLY A 102 -7.43 -14.09 -11.29
N ARG A 103 -8.37 -14.37 -12.19
CA ARG A 103 -9.06 -15.67 -12.28
C ARG A 103 -9.43 -15.98 -13.72
N THR A 104 -9.14 -17.19 -14.16
CA THR A 104 -9.65 -17.71 -15.44
C THR A 104 -10.88 -18.55 -15.19
N PHE A 105 -12.02 -18.17 -15.79
CA PHE A 105 -13.26 -18.93 -15.70
C PHE A 105 -13.85 -19.15 -17.09
N LYS A 106 -14.08 -20.43 -17.45
CA LYS A 106 -14.57 -20.84 -18.77
C LYS A 106 -13.77 -20.22 -19.94
N GLY A 107 -12.44 -20.15 -19.78
CA GLY A 107 -11.52 -19.61 -20.80
C GLY A 107 -11.49 -18.09 -20.90
N VAL A 108 -12.13 -17.36 -19.98
CA VAL A 108 -12.09 -15.90 -19.91
C VAL A 108 -11.31 -15.47 -18.68
N ASP A 109 -10.36 -14.55 -18.88
CA ASP A 109 -9.55 -13.98 -17.80
C ASP A 109 -10.21 -12.75 -17.19
N TYR A 110 -10.63 -12.90 -15.95
CA TYR A 110 -11.19 -11.87 -15.09
C TYR A 110 -10.11 -11.33 -14.17
N ALA A 111 -10.12 -10.02 -13.90
CA ALA A 111 -9.16 -9.42 -12.98
C ALA A 111 -9.70 -8.16 -12.28
N VAL A 112 -9.32 -8.03 -11.02
CA VAL A 112 -9.44 -6.80 -10.23
C VAL A 112 -8.05 -6.37 -9.82
N THR A 113 -7.69 -5.11 -10.09
CA THR A 113 -6.40 -4.54 -9.69
C THR A 113 -6.64 -3.46 -8.64
N LEU A 114 -6.00 -3.61 -7.48
CA LEU A 114 -5.92 -2.62 -6.43
C LEU A 114 -4.57 -1.92 -6.53
N ALA A 115 -4.54 -0.60 -6.67
CA ALA A 115 -3.31 0.14 -6.92
C ALA A 115 -3.23 1.46 -6.13
N ASN A 116 -2.03 2.04 -6.05
CA ASN A 116 -1.82 3.38 -5.46
C ASN A 116 -2.39 3.51 -4.04
N PHE A 117 -2.03 2.55 -3.19
CA PHE A 117 -2.61 2.40 -1.86
C PHE A 117 -2.35 3.64 -1.00
N THR A 118 -3.35 3.99 -0.19
CA THR A 118 -3.29 5.02 0.84
C THR A 118 -3.83 4.43 2.14
N ILE A 119 -3.08 4.52 3.23
CA ILE A 119 -3.63 4.34 4.57
C ILE A 119 -4.10 5.71 5.06
N ASN A 120 -5.38 5.83 5.37
CA ASN A 120 -5.97 6.99 6.02
C ASN A 120 -6.17 6.68 7.51
N TYR A 121 -5.35 7.31 8.35
CA TYR A 121 -5.39 7.11 9.80
C TYR A 121 -6.51 7.88 10.49
N VAL A 122 -7.08 8.87 9.82
CA VAL A 122 -8.21 9.66 10.33
C VAL A 122 -9.51 8.87 10.20
N SER A 123 -9.78 8.32 9.00
CA SER A 123 -11.00 7.53 8.77
C SER A 123 -10.86 6.04 9.10
N LYS A 124 -9.66 5.59 9.49
CA LYS A 124 -9.32 4.17 9.72
C LYS A 124 -9.63 3.26 8.52
N GLN A 125 -9.24 3.72 7.34
CA GLN A 125 -9.46 3.01 6.08
C GLN A 125 -8.19 2.88 5.27
N VAL A 126 -8.07 1.76 4.55
CA VAL A 126 -7.14 1.64 3.43
C VAL A 126 -7.90 1.99 2.16
N LEU A 127 -7.34 2.86 1.34
CA LEU A 127 -7.88 3.30 0.07
C LEU A 127 -6.98 2.79 -1.06
N ALA A 128 -7.55 2.54 -2.22
CA ALA A 128 -6.82 2.20 -3.43
C ALA A 128 -7.59 2.61 -4.69
N ASP A 129 -6.87 2.73 -5.79
CA ASP A 129 -7.47 2.74 -7.11
C ASP A 129 -7.93 1.31 -7.43
N VAL A 130 -9.22 1.11 -7.63
CA VAL A 130 -9.84 -0.17 -7.97
C VAL A 130 -10.11 -0.18 -9.46
N SER A 131 -9.52 -1.12 -10.19
CA SER A 131 -9.72 -1.28 -11.63
C SER A 131 -10.23 -2.68 -11.96
N ILE A 132 -11.29 -2.77 -12.76
CA ILE A 132 -11.85 -4.02 -13.27
C ILE A 132 -11.45 -4.18 -14.72
N LYS A 133 -10.88 -5.34 -15.07
CA LYS A 133 -10.54 -5.68 -16.46
C LYS A 133 -11.81 -5.85 -17.29
N GLY A 134 -11.84 -5.21 -18.45
CA GLY A 134 -12.92 -5.38 -19.42
C GLY A 134 -12.92 -6.79 -20.02
N THR A 135 -14.10 -7.39 -20.13
CA THR A 135 -14.33 -8.65 -20.84
C THR A 135 -15.60 -8.53 -21.69
N ALA A 136 -15.93 -9.57 -22.47
CA ALA A 136 -17.22 -9.61 -23.17
C ALA A 136 -18.43 -9.55 -22.23
N SER A 137 -18.26 -9.86 -20.93
CA SER A 137 -19.33 -9.91 -19.93
C SER A 137 -19.22 -8.84 -18.84
N THR A 138 -18.15 -8.05 -18.82
CA THR A 138 -17.83 -7.10 -17.76
C THR A 138 -17.28 -5.83 -18.36
N THR A 139 -17.88 -4.68 -18.04
CA THR A 139 -17.37 -3.38 -18.48
C THR A 139 -16.11 -3.03 -17.70
N ALA A 140 -15.06 -2.60 -18.42
CA ALA A 140 -13.87 -2.06 -17.78
C ALA A 140 -14.24 -0.83 -16.95
N SER A 141 -13.70 -0.73 -15.73
CA SER A 141 -13.98 0.39 -14.83
C SER A 141 -12.76 0.71 -13.99
N ARG A 142 -12.65 1.97 -13.59
CA ARG A 142 -11.64 2.45 -12.64
C ARG A 142 -12.26 3.45 -11.67
N VAL A 143 -12.14 3.18 -10.38
CA VAL A 143 -12.49 4.10 -9.30
C VAL A 143 -11.21 4.46 -8.56
N VAL A 144 -10.91 5.76 -8.44
CA VAL A 144 -9.67 6.24 -7.82
C VAL A 144 -9.88 6.43 -6.32
N GLN A 145 -8.93 5.95 -5.52
CA GLN A 145 -8.94 6.08 -4.05
C GLN A 145 -10.28 5.66 -3.40
N GLN A 146 -10.87 4.55 -3.85
CA GLN A 146 -11.99 3.91 -3.16
C GLN A 146 -11.49 3.32 -1.84
N ALA A 147 -12.27 3.44 -0.76
CA ALA A 147 -12.00 2.72 0.47
C ALA A 147 -12.11 1.21 0.21
N ILE A 148 -11.03 0.46 0.42
CA ILE A 148 -10.96 -0.98 0.18
C ILE A 148 -11.02 -1.82 1.43
N TYR A 149 -10.46 -1.34 2.54
CA TYR A 149 -10.52 -2.02 3.83
C TYR A 149 -10.92 -1.04 4.93
N ASN A 150 -11.76 -1.51 5.84
CA ASN A 150 -11.79 -1.02 7.22
C ASN A 150 -10.77 -1.85 8.01
N TYR A 151 -10.07 -1.21 8.95
CA TYR A 151 -9.06 -1.88 9.75
C TYR A 151 -9.16 -1.55 11.23
N ASN A 152 -8.59 -2.42 12.06
CA ASN A 152 -8.27 -2.13 13.45
C ASN A 152 -6.76 -1.85 13.60
N THR A 153 -6.41 -1.04 14.60
CA THR A 153 -5.01 -0.76 14.93
C THR A 153 -4.62 -1.69 16.08
N GLU A 154 -3.83 -2.72 15.80
CA GLU A 154 -3.36 -3.67 16.82
C GLU A 154 -2.21 -3.06 17.63
N ALA A 155 -1.21 -2.53 16.93
CA ALA A 155 -0.05 -1.86 17.53
C ALA A 155 0.03 -0.43 16.98
N PRO A 156 -0.31 0.61 17.76
CA PRO A 156 -0.27 1.98 17.29
C PRO A 156 1.17 2.37 16.95
N LEU A 157 1.31 3.22 15.93
CA LEU A 157 2.62 3.69 15.49
C LEU A 157 3.48 4.25 16.62
N GLY A 158 4.50 3.49 17.00
CA GLY A 158 5.51 3.91 17.97
C GLY A 158 6.66 4.60 17.26
N ILE A 159 6.67 5.93 17.22
CA ILE A 159 7.84 6.67 16.74
C ILE A 159 8.91 6.63 17.83
N LYS A 160 9.91 5.77 17.67
CA LYS A 160 11.09 5.77 18.55
C LYS A 160 12.09 6.78 18.03
N TYR A 161 12.23 7.90 18.75
CA TYR A 161 13.26 8.90 18.49
C TYR A 161 14.50 8.59 19.35
N LYS A 162 15.65 8.34 18.71
CA LYS A 162 16.95 8.30 19.39
C LYS A 162 17.92 9.27 18.71
N PHE A 163 18.33 10.28 19.46
CA PHE A 163 19.40 11.20 19.10
C PHE A 163 20.71 10.39 18.96
N PRO A 164 21.52 10.57 17.90
CA PRO A 164 21.54 11.68 16.96
C PRO A 164 21.03 11.39 15.53
N LEU A 165 20.04 10.50 15.28
CA LEU A 165 19.19 10.42 14.04
C LEU A 165 18.71 8.97 13.74
N THR A 166 17.89 8.38 14.61
CA THR A 166 17.08 7.22 14.17
C THR A 166 15.62 7.49 14.48
N ILE A 167 14.82 7.58 13.40
CA ILE A 167 13.36 7.48 13.44
C ILE A 167 13.06 6.06 12.95
N THR A 168 12.60 5.22 13.85
CA THR A 168 12.00 3.94 13.47
C THR A 168 10.52 4.04 13.79
N ALA A 169 9.70 3.78 12.78
CA ALA A 169 8.26 3.67 12.93
C ALA A 169 7.87 2.23 12.60
N HIS A 170 7.15 1.59 13.51
CA HIS A 170 6.58 0.26 13.34
C HIS A 170 5.11 0.33 13.76
N GLU A 171 4.24 -0.20 12.91
CA GLU A 171 2.80 -0.27 13.12
C GLU A 171 2.25 -1.53 12.47
N VAL A 172 1.21 -2.08 13.11
CA VAL A 172 0.47 -3.23 12.59
C VAL A 172 -1.01 -2.90 12.60
N LEU A 173 -1.61 -2.99 11.41
CA LEU A 173 -3.04 -2.94 11.20
C LEU A 173 -3.55 -4.37 10.99
N ASP A 174 -4.61 -4.74 11.69
CA ASP A 174 -5.24 -6.06 11.64
C ASP A 174 -6.72 -5.94 11.29
N LYS A 175 -7.40 -7.09 11.14
CA LYS A 175 -8.85 -7.16 10.88
C LYS A 175 -9.23 -6.37 9.63
N LEU A 176 -8.56 -6.71 8.52
CA LEU A 176 -8.77 -6.05 7.24
C LEU A 176 -10.06 -6.59 6.61
N PHE A 177 -11.18 -5.90 6.83
CA PHE A 177 -12.45 -6.28 6.23
C PHE A 177 -12.74 -5.43 5.01
N LEU A 178 -13.10 -6.07 3.90
CA LEU A 178 -13.45 -5.36 2.68
C LEU A 178 -14.66 -4.44 2.91
N THR A 179 -14.65 -3.28 2.27
CA THR A 179 -15.84 -2.42 2.18
C THR A 179 -16.87 -3.00 1.21
N GLU A 180 -18.14 -2.62 1.36
CA GLU A 180 -19.23 -3.12 0.50
C GLU A 180 -18.95 -2.86 -0.98
N GLU A 181 -18.45 -1.67 -1.32
CA GLU A 181 -18.12 -1.29 -2.70
C GLU A 181 -17.00 -2.15 -3.29
N THR A 182 -16.06 -2.58 -2.45
CA THR A 182 -14.93 -3.43 -2.87
C THR A 182 -15.37 -4.89 -2.98
N LYS A 183 -16.26 -5.36 -2.11
CA LYS A 183 -16.92 -6.66 -2.27
C LYS A 183 -17.66 -6.73 -3.60
N ASP A 184 -18.44 -5.71 -3.94
CA ASP A 184 -19.14 -5.62 -5.23
C ASP A 184 -18.15 -5.65 -6.42
N SER A 185 -17.05 -4.91 -6.30
CA SER A 185 -15.99 -4.90 -7.31
C SER A 185 -15.33 -6.27 -7.49
N PHE A 186 -15.13 -7.03 -6.41
CA PHE A 186 -14.58 -8.41 -6.45
C PHE A 186 -15.59 -9.39 -7.06
N MET A 187 -16.85 -9.33 -6.62
CA MET A 187 -17.92 -10.18 -7.15
C MET A 187 -18.08 -10.01 -8.67
N LEU A 188 -18.10 -8.75 -9.14
CA LEU A 188 -18.21 -8.43 -10.55
C LEU A 188 -16.91 -8.72 -11.32
N GLY A 189 -15.79 -8.21 -10.84
CA GLY A 189 -14.52 -8.18 -11.57
C GLY A 189 -13.78 -9.51 -11.61
N LEU A 190 -14.08 -10.43 -10.68
CA LEU A 190 -13.58 -11.82 -10.69
C LEU A 190 -14.68 -12.83 -11.08
N LYS A 191 -15.86 -12.35 -11.47
CA LYS A 191 -17.03 -13.15 -11.84
C LYS A 191 -17.33 -14.23 -10.79
N LEU A 192 -17.30 -13.86 -9.50
CA LEU A 192 -17.50 -14.81 -8.42
C LEU A 192 -18.96 -15.27 -8.36
N PRO A 193 -19.22 -16.55 -8.02
CA PRO A 193 -20.55 -17.02 -7.70
C PRO A 193 -21.20 -16.24 -6.55
N SER A 194 -22.52 -16.06 -6.56
CA SER A 194 -23.23 -15.22 -5.59
C SER A 194 -23.01 -15.62 -4.12
N TYR A 195 -22.84 -16.92 -3.85
CA TYR A 195 -22.59 -17.43 -2.49
C TYR A 195 -21.25 -16.96 -1.90
N ASN A 196 -20.29 -16.50 -2.72
CA ASN A 196 -19.04 -15.94 -2.24
C ASN A 196 -19.23 -14.60 -1.53
N ARG A 197 -20.38 -13.93 -1.65
CA ARG A 197 -20.64 -12.69 -0.93
C ARG A 197 -20.54 -12.89 0.59
N ALA A 198 -21.19 -13.92 1.13
CA ALA A 198 -21.11 -14.24 2.55
C ALA A 198 -19.66 -14.55 3.00
N VAL A 199 -18.87 -15.19 2.13
CA VAL A 199 -17.45 -15.44 2.42
C VAL A 199 -16.68 -14.12 2.52
N LEU A 200 -16.91 -13.18 1.60
CA LEU A 200 -16.27 -11.87 1.64
C LEU A 200 -16.72 -11.01 2.84
N ASP A 201 -17.92 -11.25 3.38
CA ASP A 201 -18.45 -10.52 4.54
C ASP A 201 -17.72 -10.89 5.84
N ASP A 202 -17.45 -12.18 6.03
CA ASP A 202 -16.87 -12.70 7.28
C ASP A 202 -15.33 -12.91 7.21
N THR A 203 -14.73 -12.73 6.04
CA THR A 203 -13.28 -12.93 5.88
C THR A 203 -12.49 -11.72 6.35
N ASP A 204 -11.64 -11.94 7.36
CA ASP A 204 -10.52 -11.07 7.65
C ASP A 204 -9.42 -11.31 6.61
N PHE A 205 -9.05 -10.27 5.84
CA PHE A 205 -8.02 -10.35 4.81
C PHE A 205 -6.59 -10.29 5.35
N GLY A 206 -6.40 -10.24 6.68
CA GLY A 206 -5.11 -10.39 7.33
C GLY A 206 -4.58 -9.07 7.87
N THR A 207 -3.32 -8.74 7.57
CA THR A 207 -2.61 -7.64 8.23
C THR A 207 -1.82 -6.77 7.27
N LEU A 208 -1.65 -5.51 7.65
CA LEU A 208 -0.75 -4.55 7.02
C LEU A 208 0.27 -4.06 8.05
N THR A 209 1.54 -4.35 7.83
CA THR A 209 2.64 -3.95 8.72
C THR A 209 3.46 -2.84 8.09
N GLN A 210 3.54 -1.68 8.74
CA GLN A 210 4.33 -0.54 8.27
C GLN A 210 5.65 -0.49 9.03
N ASP A 211 6.75 -0.54 8.27
CA ASP A 211 8.11 -0.41 8.79
C ASP A 211 8.84 0.72 8.08
N ILE A 212 9.24 1.73 8.85
CA ILE A 212 9.91 2.92 8.34
C ILE A 212 11.19 3.13 9.13
N VAL A 213 12.32 3.08 8.44
CA VAL A 213 13.63 3.33 9.03
C VAL A 213 14.37 4.41 8.25
N VAL A 214 15.15 5.23 8.96
CA VAL A 214 16.06 6.22 8.37
C VAL A 214 17.28 5.52 7.76
N LYS A 215 17.03 4.71 6.72
CA LYS A 215 18.04 4.04 5.91
C LYS A 215 17.65 4.25 4.44
N PHE A 216 18.61 4.64 3.60
CA PHE A 216 18.33 4.77 2.17
C PHE A 216 18.19 3.41 1.50
N ARG A 217 17.27 3.33 0.53
CA ARG A 217 17.25 2.24 -0.45
C ARG A 217 18.45 2.34 -1.38
N SER A 218 18.81 1.23 -2.02
CA SER A 218 19.82 1.22 -3.09
C SER A 218 19.39 2.08 -4.29
N LYS A 219 18.08 2.14 -4.57
CA LYS A 219 17.45 3.01 -5.55
C LYS A 219 16.12 3.54 -5.00
N PRO A 220 15.80 4.84 -5.17
CA PRO A 220 14.49 5.36 -4.85
C PRO A 220 13.39 4.62 -5.64
N VAL A 221 12.24 4.39 -5.03
CA VAL A 221 11.07 3.84 -5.74
C VAL A 221 10.35 4.94 -6.51
N SER A 222 9.70 4.57 -7.61
CA SER A 222 8.93 5.52 -8.43
C SER A 222 7.77 6.08 -7.64
N MET A 223 7.50 7.38 -7.79
CA MET A 223 6.29 8.02 -7.21
C MET A 223 5.16 8.13 -8.23
N THR A 224 5.40 7.72 -9.48
CA THR A 224 4.39 7.74 -10.54
C THR A 224 3.27 6.76 -10.20
N PRO A 225 2.00 7.19 -10.20
CA PRO A 225 0.88 6.29 -9.96
C PRO A 225 0.86 5.14 -10.96
N TYR A 226 0.53 3.94 -10.46
CA TYR A 226 0.30 2.78 -11.31
C TYR A 226 -0.99 2.99 -12.10
N VAL A 227 -0.94 2.64 -13.38
CA VAL A 227 -2.07 2.63 -14.29
C VAL A 227 -2.08 1.24 -14.92
N PRO A 228 -3.12 0.42 -14.66
CA PRO A 228 -3.24 -0.87 -15.33
C PRO A 228 -3.24 -0.70 -16.85
N ALA A 229 -2.68 -1.68 -17.55
CA ALA A 229 -2.83 -1.74 -19.00
C ALA A 229 -4.32 -1.83 -19.38
N PRO A 230 -4.73 -1.21 -20.50
CA PRO A 230 -6.11 -1.25 -20.98
C PRO A 230 -6.58 -2.67 -21.30
#